data_AF-A0A4R1B1K1-F1
#
_entry.id   AF-A0A4R1B1K1-F1
#
_cell.length_a   1.000
_cell.length_b   1.000
_cell.length_c   1.000
_cell.angle_alpha   90.00
_cell.angle_beta   90.00
_cell.angle_gamma   90.00
#
_symmetry.space_group_name_H-M   'P 1'
#
loop_
_entity.id
_entity.type
_entity.pdbx_description
1 polymer ?
#
loop_
_entity_poly.entity_id
_entity_poly.type
_entity_poly.pdbx_seq_one_letter_code
_entity_poly.pdbx_strand_id
1 'polypeptide(L)'
;MSNEIKTNTGRVVGHWNGDSAQDLMTEIGRIKQGLRQENSAEYLDSRRMPHRDQLPADLLDFRAYHLWGCDRQGACLVGTNANRIEALEKVRSFSLIEHH
;
A
#
# COMPACT_ATOMS: atom_id res chain seq x y z
N MET A 1 -4.78 -15.51 -3.25
CA MET A 1 -4.55 -14.06 -3.08
C MET A 1 -5.41 -13.34 -4.10
N SER A 2 -6.18 -12.33 -3.70
CA SER A 2 -6.91 -11.49 -4.67
C SER A 2 -6.00 -10.36 -5.13
N ASN A 3 -6.13 -9.96 -6.40
CA ASN A 3 -5.47 -8.78 -6.96
C ASN A 3 -6.32 -7.52 -6.79
N GLU A 4 -7.51 -7.61 -6.19
CA GLU A 4 -8.48 -6.53 -6.13
C GLU A 4 -8.06 -5.46 -5.10
N ILE A 5 -8.03 -4.20 -5.53
CA ILE A 5 -7.96 -3.04 -4.66
C ILE A 5 -9.38 -2.63 -4.29
N LYS A 6 -9.67 -2.66 -2.99
CA LYS A 6 -10.99 -2.34 -2.44
C LYS A 6 -10.96 -1.07 -1.62
N THR A 7 -12.04 -0.30 -1.68
CA THR A 7 -12.28 0.81 -0.75
C THR A 7 -12.65 0.30 0.64
N ASN A 8 -12.75 1.21 1.60
CA ASN A 8 -13.21 0.93 2.96
C ASN A 8 -14.59 0.26 3.03
N THR A 9 -15.46 0.48 2.03
CA THR A 9 -16.81 -0.12 1.89
C THR A 9 -16.79 -1.48 1.19
N GLY A 10 -15.64 -1.93 0.67
CA GLY A 10 -15.51 -3.19 -0.05
C GLY A 10 -15.72 -3.09 -1.57
N ARG A 11 -15.98 -1.90 -2.12
CA ARG A 11 -16.09 -1.68 -3.57
C ARG A 11 -14.74 -1.91 -4.25
N VAL A 12 -14.71 -2.75 -5.28
CA VAL A 12 -13.52 -2.95 -6.11
C VAL A 12 -13.34 -1.74 -7.02
N VAL A 13 -12.18 -1.10 -6.95
CA VAL A 13 -11.88 0.15 -7.67
C VAL A 13 -10.62 0.07 -8.53
N GLY A 14 -9.87 -1.02 -8.41
CA GLY A 14 -8.68 -1.28 -9.21
C GLY A 14 -8.09 -2.65 -8.94
N HIS A 15 -6.96 -2.92 -9.57
CA HIS A 15 -6.25 -4.18 -9.39
C HIS A 15 -4.74 -3.97 -9.33
N TRP A 16 -4.06 -4.77 -8.52
CA TRP A 16 -2.61 -4.85 -8.47
C TRP A 16 -2.19 -6.30 -8.21
N ASN A 17 -1.18 -6.77 -8.93
CA ASN A 17 -0.72 -8.16 -8.95
C ASN A 17 0.48 -8.44 -8.03
N GLY A 18 0.99 -7.42 -7.32
CA GLY A 18 2.17 -7.54 -6.46
C GLY A 18 3.51 -7.45 -7.18
N ASP A 19 3.54 -7.12 -8.47
CA ASP A 19 4.78 -7.23 -9.27
C ASP A 19 5.65 -5.97 -9.25
N SER A 20 5.01 -4.79 -9.22
CA SER A 20 5.68 -3.49 -9.26
C SER A 20 5.01 -2.51 -8.30
N ALA A 21 5.78 -1.96 -7.36
CA ALA A 21 5.31 -0.90 -6.47
C ALA A 21 5.02 0.41 -7.22
N GLN A 22 5.68 0.62 -8.36
CA GLN A 22 5.41 1.77 -9.23
C GLN A 22 4.03 1.69 -9.88
N ASP A 23 3.61 0.49 -10.27
CA ASP A 23 2.27 0.25 -10.81
C ASP A 23 1.22 0.48 -9.73
N LEU A 24 1.48 -0.02 -8.52
CA LEU A 24 0.61 0.24 -7.36
C LEU A 24 0.48 1.73 -7.06
N MET A 25 1.58 2.48 -7.11
CA MET A 25 1.58 3.93 -6.89
C MET A 25 0.72 4.64 -7.92
N THR A 26 0.89 4.29 -9.19
CA THR A 26 0.13 4.86 -10.31
C THR A 26 -1.36 4.54 -10.17
N GLU A 27 -1.69 3.29 -9.85
CA GLU A 27 -3.06 2.82 -9.71
C GLU A 27 -3.77 3.46 -8.50
N ILE A 28 -3.10 3.58 -7.35
CA ILE A 28 -3.64 4.30 -6.18
C ILE A 28 -3.87 5.78 -6.52
N GLY A 29 -2.95 6.41 -7.26
CA GLY A 29 -3.11 7.78 -7.73
C GLY A 29 -4.37 7.94 -8.59
N ARG A 30 -4.55 7.06 -9.58
CA ARG A 30 -5.73 7.01 -10.45
C ARG A 30 -7.01 6.84 -9.65
N ILE A 31 -7.05 5.88 -8.71
CA ILE A 31 -8.22 5.61 -7.88
C ILE A 31 -8.57 6.82 -7.00
N LYS A 32 -7.59 7.39 -6.29
CA LYS A 32 -7.82 8.57 -5.44
C LYS A 32 -8.35 9.76 -6.23
N GLN A 33 -7.86 9.96 -7.45
CA GLN A 33 -8.38 10.99 -8.35
C GLN A 33 -9.83 10.70 -8.76
N GLY A 34 -10.14 9.45 -9.13
CA GLY A 34 -11.51 9.02 -9.47
C GLY A 34 -12.49 9.24 -8.31
N LEU A 35 -12.12 8.81 -7.09
CA LEU A 35 -12.94 9.00 -5.89
C LEU A 35 -13.22 10.49 -5.61
N ARG A 36 -12.22 11.36 -5.81
CA ARG A 36 -12.40 12.81 -5.68
C ARG A 36 -13.35 13.37 -6.75
N GLN A 37 -13.22 12.93 -7.99
CA GLN A 37 -14.10 13.34 -9.09
C GLN A 37 -15.55 12.88 -8.87
N GLU A 38 -15.73 11.70 -8.26
CA GLU A 38 -17.03 11.17 -7.86
C GLU A 38 -17.64 11.88 -6.64
N ASN A 39 -16.91 12.79 -5.97
CA ASN A 39 -17.25 13.31 -4.64
C ASN A 39 -17.57 12.18 -3.63
N SER A 40 -16.88 11.04 -3.76
CA SER A 40 -17.08 9.90 -2.89
C SER A 40 -16.41 10.10 -1.53
N ALA A 41 -17.11 9.74 -0.45
CA ALA A 41 -16.54 9.68 0.89
C ALA A 41 -15.70 8.40 1.13
N GLU A 42 -15.65 7.50 0.14
CA GLU A 42 -14.84 6.30 0.22
C GLU A 42 -13.35 6.62 0.16
N TYR A 43 -12.55 5.76 0.80
CA TYR A 43 -11.10 5.86 0.78
C TYR A 43 -10.45 4.48 0.72
N LEU A 44 -9.16 4.47 0.38
CA LEU A 44 -8.35 3.26 0.37
C LEU A 44 -7.66 3.07 1.72
N ASP A 45 -7.75 1.85 2.26
CA ASP A 45 -7.05 1.45 3.48
C ASP A 45 -5.78 0.67 3.11
N SER A 46 -4.62 1.23 3.46
CA SER A 46 -3.32 0.61 3.14
C SER A 46 -3.18 -0.80 3.76
N ARG A 47 -3.88 -1.10 4.85
CA ARG A 47 -3.87 -2.41 5.52
C ARG A 47 -4.76 -3.46 4.84
N ARG A 48 -5.58 -3.05 3.87
CA ARG A 48 -6.47 -3.91 3.10
C ARG A 48 -6.02 -4.08 1.65
N MET A 49 -4.81 -3.62 1.32
CA MET A 49 -4.26 -3.79 -0.01
C MET A 49 -4.03 -5.26 -0.34
N PRO A 50 -4.14 -5.64 -1.62
CA PRO A 50 -3.86 -7.01 -2.05
C PRO A 50 -2.38 -7.36 -1.83
N HIS A 51 -2.06 -8.64 -1.86
CA HIS A 51 -0.69 -9.16 -1.71
C HIS A 51 0.05 -8.81 -0.41
N ARG A 52 -0.69 -8.56 0.68
CA ARG A 52 -0.10 -8.31 2.02
C ARG A 52 0.77 -9.47 2.53
N ASP A 53 0.57 -10.68 2.02
CA ASP A 53 1.40 -11.86 2.27
C ASP A 53 2.83 -11.75 1.73
N GLN A 54 3.08 -10.86 0.78
CA GLN A 54 4.44 -10.56 0.28
C GLN A 54 5.23 -9.72 1.27
N LEU A 55 4.55 -9.07 2.22
CA LEU A 55 5.21 -8.33 3.29
C LEU A 55 5.85 -9.33 4.25
N PRO A 56 7.10 -9.08 4.67
CA PRO A 56 7.68 -9.82 5.77
C PRO A 56 6.86 -9.68 7.05
N ALA A 57 6.90 -10.71 7.90
CA ALA A 57 6.10 -10.78 9.13
C ALA A 57 6.32 -9.58 10.06
N ASP A 58 7.55 -9.09 10.15
CA ASP A 58 7.92 -7.90 10.91
C ASP A 58 7.22 -6.62 10.41
N LEU A 59 6.87 -6.56 9.12
CA LEU A 59 6.19 -5.42 8.53
C LEU A 59 4.66 -5.53 8.50
N LEU A 60 4.09 -6.68 8.87
CA LEU A 60 2.63 -6.86 8.93
C LEU A 60 2.00 -5.96 10.01
N ASP A 61 2.72 -5.78 11.11
CA ASP A 61 2.36 -4.93 12.27
C ASP A 61 3.09 -3.58 12.26
N PHE A 62 3.65 -3.17 11.12
CA PHE A 62 4.37 -1.91 11.00
C PHE A 62 3.47 -0.70 11.28
N ARG A 63 3.90 0.16 12.22
CA ARG A 63 3.11 1.33 12.68
C ARG A 63 3.75 2.68 12.42
N ALA A 64 5.02 2.75 12.01
CA ALA A 64 5.71 4.02 11.87
C ALA A 64 5.09 4.92 10.78
N TYR A 65 4.59 4.33 9.69
CA TYR A 65 3.84 5.04 8.65
C TYR A 65 2.99 4.08 7.80
N HIS A 66 2.17 4.64 6.91
CA HIS A 66 1.36 3.87 5.97
C HIS A 66 2.24 3.09 4.99
N LEU A 67 2.19 1.77 5.08
CA LEU A 67 2.74 0.81 4.12
C LEU A 67 1.59 0.27 3.26
N TRP A 68 1.65 0.53 1.96
CA TRP A 68 0.60 0.15 1.00
C TRP A 68 0.85 -1.23 0.40
N GLY A 69 2.11 -1.62 0.24
CA GLY A 69 2.49 -2.92 -0.30
C GLY A 69 3.97 -2.92 -0.66
N CYS A 70 4.56 -4.10 -0.70
CA CYS A 70 5.89 -4.31 -1.27
C CYS A 70 5.74 -5.23 -2.46
N ASP A 71 6.45 -4.91 -3.53
CA ASP A 71 6.55 -5.79 -4.68
C ASP A 71 7.57 -6.91 -4.45
N ARG A 72 7.59 -7.85 -5.40
CA ARG A 72 8.50 -9.00 -5.39
C ARG A 72 9.98 -8.64 -5.52
N GLN A 73 10.29 -7.41 -5.95
CA GLN A 73 11.65 -6.93 -6.10
C GLN A 73 12.16 -6.28 -4.81
N GLY A 74 11.31 -6.19 -3.77
CA GLY A 74 11.65 -5.58 -2.49
C GLY A 74 11.52 -4.06 -2.50
N ALA A 75 10.76 -3.48 -3.42
CA ALA A 75 10.38 -2.07 -3.36
C ALA A 75 8.99 -1.93 -2.71
N CYS A 76 8.88 -1.01 -1.76
CA CYS A 76 7.71 -0.81 -0.93
C CYS A 76 7.12 0.57 -1.14
N LEU A 77 5.82 0.62 -1.42
CA LEU A 77 5.08 1.87 -1.53
C LEU A 77 4.63 2.34 -0.15
N VAL A 78 5.07 3.55 0.21
CA VAL A 78 4.92 4.10 1.55
C VAL A 78 4.39 5.54 1.54
N GLY A 79 4.00 6.01 2.72
CA GLY A 79 3.55 7.37 2.98
C GLY A 79 2.04 7.52 2.87
N THR A 80 1.46 8.50 3.59
CA THR A 80 0.00 8.70 3.69
C THR A 80 -0.69 8.81 2.32
N ASN A 81 -0.01 9.39 1.34
CA ASN A 81 -0.57 9.57 0.00
C ASN A 81 -0.18 8.47 -0.99
N ALA A 82 0.59 7.45 -0.58
CA ALA A 82 1.16 6.44 -1.47
C ALA A 82 2.02 7.08 -2.58
N ASN A 83 2.95 7.95 -2.17
CA ASN A 83 3.69 8.83 -3.07
C ASN A 83 5.22 8.64 -3.01
N ARG A 84 5.68 7.66 -2.24
CA ARG A 84 7.10 7.35 -2.06
C ARG A 84 7.32 5.86 -2.19
N ILE A 85 8.37 5.48 -2.90
CA ILE A 85 8.84 4.11 -2.96
C ILE A 85 10.15 4.04 -2.20
N GLU A 86 10.25 3.08 -1.29
CA GLU A 86 11.43 2.84 -0.47
C GLU A 86 11.82 1.37 -0.59
N ALA A 87 13.11 1.07 -0.49
CA ALA A 87 13.58 -0.31 -0.43
C ALA A 87 13.10 -0.98 0.88
N LEU A 88 12.76 -2.26 0.79
CA LEU A 88 12.29 -3.07 1.91
C LEU A 88 13.22 -2.99 3.12
N GLU A 89 14.53 -3.10 2.89
CA GLU A 89 15.56 -3.00 3.94
C GLU A 89 15.51 -1.66 4.70
N LYS A 90 15.23 -0.57 3.97
CA LYS A 90 15.08 0.76 4.57
C LYS A 90 13.76 0.88 5.33
N VAL A 91 12.67 0.26 4.86
CA VAL A 91 11.41 0.21 5.61
C VAL A 91 11.58 -0.57 6.91
N ARG A 92 12.26 -1.72 6.84
CA ARG A 92 12.58 -2.57 7.99
C ARG A 92 13.43 -1.86 9.03
N SER A 93 14.41 -1.05 8.63
CA SER A 93 15.22 -0.32 9.60
C SER A 93 14.39 0.64 10.45
N PHE A 94 13.30 1.22 9.92
CA PHE A 94 12.35 2.02 10.73
C PHE A 94 11.46 1.16 11.64
N SER A 95 11.26 -0.12 11.32
CA SER A 95 10.48 -1.04 12.16
C SER A 95 11.25 -1.47 13.40
N LEU A 96 12.58 -1.51 13.28
CA LEU A 96 13.52 -1.94 14.32
C LEU A 96 13.91 -0.80 15.26
N ILE A 97 13.55 0.45 14.94
CA ILE A 97 13.69 1.56 15.88
C ILE A 97 12.53 1.43 16.88
N GLU A 98 12.73 0.57 17.88
CA GLU A 98 11.94 0.59 19.10
C GLU A 98 11.95 2.02 19.65
N HIS A 99 10.75 2.56 19.89
CA HIS A 99 10.58 3.72 20.75
C HIS A 99 10.96 3.31 22.18
N HIS A 100 12.25 3.44 22.50
CA HIS A 100 12.75 3.45 23.88
C HIS A 100 12.23 4.67 24.65
#